data_AF-A0A7K1VTH8-F1
#
_entry.id   AF-A0A7K1VTH8-F1
#
_cell.length_a   1.000
_cell.length_b   1.000
_cell.length_c   1.000
_cell.angle_alpha   90.00
_cell.angle_beta   90.00
_cell.angle_gamma   90.00
#
_symmetry.space_group_name_H-M   'P 1'
#
loop_
_entity.id
_entity.type
_entity.pdbx_description
1 polymer ?
#
loop_
_entity_poly.entity_id
_entity_poly.type
_entity_poly.pdbx_seq_one_letter_code
_entity_poly.pdbx_strand_id
1 'polypeptide(L)' 'MAKPAVPLAEVIKANATAAGLSYGEYITALAAESLGMPEYAPRPRRDLRNELPIPQEERTTAA' A
#
# COMPACT_ATOMS: atom_id res chain seq x y z
N MET A 1 -1.30 -19.29 9.74
CA MET A 1 -2.34 -18.53 9.00
C MET A 1 -3.22 -19.51 8.24
N ALA A 2 -4.54 -19.29 8.24
CA ALA A 2 -5.44 -20.06 7.38
C ALA A 2 -5.09 -19.78 5.92
N LYS A 3 -4.96 -20.83 5.10
CA LYS A 3 -4.81 -20.69 3.64
C LYS A 3 -6.21 -20.67 3.03
N PRO A 4 -6.62 -19.60 2.34
CA PRO A 4 -7.89 -19.59 1.62
C PRO A 4 -7.95 -20.72 0.60
N ALA A 5 -9.15 -21.17 0.26
CA ALA A 5 -9.34 -22.06 -0.87
C ALA A 5 -8.77 -21.42 -2.14
N VAL A 6 -8.20 -22.22 -3.04
CA VAL A 6 -7.48 -21.76 -4.24
C VAL A 6 -8.28 -20.72 -5.06
N PRO A 7 -9.59 -20.90 -5.33
CA PRO A 7 -10.34 -19.92 -6.11
C PRO A 7 -10.37 -18.53 -5.45
N LEU A 8 -10.51 -18.47 -4.13
CA LEU A 8 -10.51 -17.22 -3.39
C LEU A 8 -9.10 -16.61 -3.35
N ALA A 9 -8.07 -17.43 -3.17
CA ALA A 9 -6.68 -16.95 -3.16
C ALA A 9 -6.28 -16.29 -4.50
N GLU A 10 -6.73 -16.83 -5.63
CA GLU A 10 -6.47 -16.23 -6.95
C GLU A 10 -7.15 -14.87 -7.12
N VAL A 11 -8.40 -14.73 -6.67
CA VAL A 11 -9.12 -13.44 -6.68
C VAL A 11 -8.40 -12.41 -5.81
N ILE A 12 -8.02 -12.79 -4.58
CA ILE A 12 -7.28 -11.92 -3.67
C ILE A 12 -5.96 -11.46 -4.31
N LYS A 13 -5.23 -12.37 -4.95
CA LYS A 13 -3.95 -12.07 -5.61
C LYS A 13 -4.12 -11.13 -6.81
N ALA A 14 -5.16 -11.34 -7.64
CA ALA A 14 -5.45 -10.49 -8.78
C ALA A 14 -5.76 -9.05 -8.32
N ASN A 15 -6.62 -8.90 -7.32
CA ASN A 15 -7.01 -7.59 -6.81
C ASN A 15 -5.86 -6.89 -6.08
N ALA A 16 -5.04 -7.63 -5.31
CA ALA A 16 -3.83 -7.10 -4.69
C ALA A 16 -2.91 -6.47 -5.75
N THR A 17 -2.69 -7.18 -6.86
CA THR A 17 -1.87 -6.69 -7.97
C THR A 17 -2.46 -5.42 -8.59
N ALA A 18 -3.77 -5.40 -8.85
CA ALA A 18 -4.45 -4.22 -9.41
C ALA A 18 -4.39 -2.99 -8.48
N ALA A 19 -4.39 -3.21 -7.16
CA ALA A 19 -4.27 -2.17 -6.15
C ALA A 19 -2.81 -1.75 -5.86
N GLY A 20 -1.81 -2.39 -6.48
CA GLY A 20 -0.40 -2.15 -6.16
C GLY A 20 -0.01 -2.60 -4.75
N LEU A 21 -0.73 -3.57 -4.19
CA LEU A 21 -0.53 -4.13 -2.86
C LEU A 21 0.02 -5.57 -2.96
N SER A 22 0.75 -6.00 -1.94
CA SER A 22 1.04 -7.42 -1.76
C SER A 22 -0.20 -8.18 -1.34
N TYR A 23 -0.18 -9.50 -1.51
CA TYR A 23 -1.27 -10.39 -1.10
C TYR A 23 -1.66 -10.20 0.39
N GLY A 24 -0.66 -10.10 1.28
CA GLY A 24 -0.89 -9.88 2.70
C GLY A 24 -1.45 -8.49 3.00
N GLU A 25 -0.94 -7.45 2.33
CA GLU A 25 -1.47 -6.09 2.46
C GLU A 25 -2.93 -6.02 2.01
N TYR A 26 -3.28 -6.66 0.91
CA TYR A 26 -4.66 -6.68 0.44
C TYR A 26 -5.60 -7.40 1.41
N ILE A 27 -5.16 -8.51 2.04
CA ILE A 27 -5.93 -9.16 3.12
C ILE A 27 -6.13 -8.21 4.31
N THR A 28 -5.09 -7.49 4.72
CA THR A 28 -5.19 -6.50 5.80
C THR A 28 -6.16 -5.38 5.43
N ALA A 29 -6.16 -4.92 4.17
CA ALA A 29 -7.11 -3.91 3.69
C ALA A 29 -8.56 -4.40 3.80
N LEU A 30 -8.84 -5.63 3.35
CA LEU A 30 -10.17 -6.23 3.47
C LEU A 30 -10.61 -6.37 4.93
N ALA A 31 -9.70 -6.78 5.81
CA ALA A 31 -9.99 -6.89 7.25
C ALA A 31 -10.29 -5.52 7.86
N ALA A 32 -9.43 -4.53 7.63
CA ALA A 32 -9.61 -3.15 8.07
C ALA A 32 -10.96 -2.57 7.63
N GLU A 33 -11.34 -2.75 6.37
CA GLU A 33 -12.63 -2.31 5.85
C GLU A 33 -13.80 -3.02 6.55
N SER A 34 -13.77 -4.36 6.63
CA SER A 34 -14.85 -5.15 7.24
C SER A 34 -15.05 -4.87 8.73
N LEU A 35 -14.01 -4.42 9.41
CA LEU A 35 -14.02 -4.07 10.84
C LEU A 35 -14.31 -2.58 11.08
N GLY A 36 -14.48 -1.78 10.03
CA GLY A 36 -14.71 -0.33 10.14
C GLY A 36 -13.50 0.46 10.62
N MET A 37 -12.29 -0.03 10.31
CA MET A 37 -11.00 0.50 10.76
C MET A 37 -10.09 0.91 9.57
N PRO A 38 -10.56 1.76 8.63
CA PRO A 38 -9.86 2.05 7.38
C PRO A 38 -8.49 2.72 7.56
N GLU A 39 -8.24 3.39 8.68
CA GLU A 39 -6.96 4.02 9.01
C GLU A 39 -5.81 3.01 9.18
N TYR A 40 -6.13 1.74 9.41
CA TYR A 40 -5.17 0.63 9.47
C TYR A 40 -4.98 -0.07 8.12
N ALA A 41 -5.70 0.34 7.07
CA ALA A 41 -5.51 -0.22 5.75
C ALA A 41 -4.10 0.15 5.21
N PRO A 42 -3.37 -0.81 4.62
CA PRO A 42 -2.08 -0.51 4.02
C PRO A 42 -2.23 0.47 2.86
N ARG A 43 -1.34 1.47 2.85
CA ARG A 43 -1.30 2.46 1.79
C ARG A 43 -0.53 1.90 0.59
N PRO A 44 -0.94 2.19 -0.65
CA PRO A 44 -0.15 1.86 -1.83
C PRO A 44 1.27 2.40 -1.68
N ARG A 45 2.25 1.66 -2.22
CA ARG A 45 3.63 2.13 -2.23
C ARG A 45 3.70 3.46 -2.98
N ARG A 46 4.42 4.40 -2.40
CA ARG A 46 4.63 5.73 -2.97
C ARG A 46 5.38 5.57 -4.30
N ASP A 47 4.85 6.16 -5.38
CA ASP A 47 5.51 6.13 -6.69
C ASP A 47 6.57 7.22 -6.76
N LEU A 48 7.80 6.86 -6.37
CA LEU A 48 8.96 7.75 -6.36
C LEU A 48 9.29 8.35 -7.75
N ARG A 49 8.81 7.74 -8.85
CA ARG A 49 9.11 8.21 -10.20
C ARG A 49 8.26 9.41 -10.62
N ASN A 50 7.10 9.57 -9.98
CA ASN A 50 6.15 10.66 -10.24
C ASN A 50 6.19 11.75 -9.16
N GLU A 51 7.17 11.71 -8.26
CA GLU A 51 7.31 12.74 -7.24
C GLU A 51 8.00 13.98 -7.80
N LEU A 52 7.45 15.14 -7.45
CA LEU A 52 8.09 16.42 -7.75
C LEU A 52 9.43 16.48 -7.02
N PRO A 53 10.52 16.91 -7.69
CA PRO A 53 11.81 17.07 -7.05
C PRO A 53 11.69 18.07 -5.90
N ILE A 54 12.14 17.67 -4.71
CA ILE A 54 12.19 18.57 -3.54
C ILE A 54 13.32 19.57 -3.80
N PRO A 55 13.03 20.88 -3.90
CA PRO A 55 14.07 21.90 -4.05
C PRO A 55 15.02 21.81 -2.85
N GLN A 56 16.30 21.62 -3.11
CA GLN A 56 17.31 21.74 -2.05
C GLN A 56 17.45 23.23 -1.75
N GLU A 57 16.93 23.68 -0.61
CA GLU A 57 17.28 25.00 -0.10
C GLU A 57 18.78 24.98 0.23
N GLU A 58 19.57 25.74 -0.54
CA GLU A 58 20.96 25.99 -0.21
C GLU A 58 20.99 26.61 1.18
N ARG A 59 21.45 25.82 2.17
CA ARG A 59 21.75 26.36 3.50
C ARG A 59 22.85 27.39 3.31
N THR A 60 22.44 28.65 3.16
CA THR A 60 23.31 29.80 3.33
C THR A 60 23.64 29.84 4.81
N THR A 61 24.69 29.12 5.20
CA THR A 61 25.41 29.44 6.42
C THR A 61 26.08 30.78 6.18
N ALA A 62 25.38 31.86 6.54
CA ALA A 62 25.97 33.18 6.64
C ALA A 62 27.08 33.11 7.70
N ALA A 63 28.29 33.48 7.28
CA ALA A 63 29.50 33.57 8.10
C ALA A 63 29.55 34.90 8.87
#